data_AF-A0A6V8DID2-F1
#
_entry.id   AF-A0A6V8DID2-F1
#
_cell.length_a   1.000
_cell.length_b   1.000
_cell.length_c   1.000
_cell.angle_alpha   90.00
_cell.angle_beta   90.00
_cell.angle_gamma   90.00
#
_symmetry.space_group_name_H-M   'P 1'
#
loop_
_entity.id
_entity.type
_entity.pdbx_description
1 polymer ?
#
loop_
_entity_poly.entity_id
_entity_poly.type
_entity_poly.pdbx_seq_one_letter_code
_entity_poly.pdbx_strand_id
1 'polypeptide(L)' 'MPVDVVWFKRDLRARDHVPLLSASLSGRPVICLYILETERLEQDDTDPIHIQWELDCVADLSRTLNDSGASLHYGLGNA' A
#
# COMPACT_ATOMS: atom_id res chain seq x y z
N MET A 1 3.91 22.24 -5.88
CA MET A 1 3.84 21.20 -6.92
C MET A 1 2.79 20.18 -6.51
N PRO A 2 1.90 19.74 -7.41
CA PRO A 2 0.96 18.67 -7.12
C PRO A 2 1.68 17.32 -6.99
N VAL A 3 1.13 16.41 -6.18
CA VAL A 3 1.64 15.05 -5.93
C VAL A 3 0.49 14.06 -6.10
N ASP A 4 0.78 12.89 -6.64
CA ASP A 4 -0.17 11.78 -6.67
C ASP A 4 0.08 10.85 -5.49
N VAL A 5 -1.00 10.42 -4.83
CA VAL A 5 -0.94 9.45 -3.75
C VAL A 5 -1.68 8.20 -4.20
N VAL A 6 -0.98 7.07 -4.22
CA VAL A 6 -1.56 5.75 -4.47
C VAL A 6 -1.64 5.04 -3.12
N TRP A 7 -2.86 4.92 -2.62
CA TRP A 7 -3.11 4.26 -1.34
C TRP A 7 -3.52 2.81 -1.54
N PHE A 8 -2.64 1.91 -1.14
CA PHE A 8 -2.86 0.47 -1.12
C PHE A 8 -3.60 0.11 0.17
N LYS A 9 -4.89 -0.22 0.07
CA LYS A 9 -5.71 -0.71 1.20
C LYS A 9 -5.69 -2.23 1.28
N ARG A 10 -6.46 -2.88 0.39
CA ARG A 10 -6.58 -4.34 0.29
C ARG A 10 -5.93 -4.90 -0.97
N ASP A 11 -5.85 -4.07 -2.02
CA ASP A 11 -5.18 -4.45 -3.25
C ASP A 11 -3.68 -4.17 -3.08
N LEU A 12 -2.92 -5.16 -2.59
CA LEU A 12 -1.50 -5.06 -2.27
C LEU A 12 -0.60 -5.57 -3.42
N ARG A 13 -0.90 -5.16 -4.66
CA ARG A 13 -0.13 -5.58 -5.85
C ARG A 13 0.33 -4.38 -6.68
N ALA A 14 1.51 -4.51 -7.28
CA ALA A 14 2.03 -3.51 -8.22
C ALA A 14 1.66 -3.82 -9.68
N ARG A 15 1.52 -5.11 -10.03
CA ARG A 15 1.16 -5.55 -11.39
C ARG A 15 -0.34 -5.52 -11.57
N ASP A 16 -0.79 -5.12 -12.75
CA ASP A 16 -2.22 -5.00 -13.08
C ASP A 16 -2.97 -4.07 -12.10
N HIS A 17 -2.29 -3.00 -11.66
CA HIS A 17 -2.83 -2.04 -10.70
C HIS A 17 -3.10 -0.69 -11.37
N VAL A 18 -4.33 -0.50 -11.85
CA VAL A 18 -4.76 0.70 -12.60
C VAL A 18 -4.41 2.02 -11.90
N PRO A 19 -4.63 2.20 -10.57
CA PRO A 19 -4.28 3.45 -9.89
C PRO A 19 -2.77 3.75 -9.94
N LEU A 20 -1.93 2.72 -9.79
CA LEU A 20 -0.48 2.87 -9.84
C LEU A 20 -0.02 3.23 -11.26
N LEU A 21 -0.59 2.57 -12.27
CA LEU A 21 -0.31 2.89 -13.67
C LEU A 21 -0.68 4.34 -13.99
N SER A 22 -1.90 4.77 -13.65
CA SER A 22 -2.35 6.15 -13.89
C SER A 22 -1.47 7.19 -13.20
N ALA A 23 -1.08 6.95 -11.94
CA ALA A 23 -0.16 7.84 -11.22
C ALA A 23 1.23 7.87 -11.87
N SER A 24 1.78 6.73 -12.28
CA SER A 24 3.08 6.66 -12.94
C SER A 24 3.13 7.40 -14.28
N LEU A 25 2.00 7.47 -14.99
CA LEU A 25 1.88 8.14 -16.28
C LEU A 25 1.57 9.65 -16.16
N SER A 26 1.31 10.16 -14.96
CA SER A 26 0.92 11.57 -14.76
C SER A 26 2.08 12.56 -14.90
N GLY A 27 3.32 12.07 -14.84
CA GLY A 27 4.54 12.88 -14.81
C GLY A 27 4.75 13.65 -13.49
N ARG A 28 3.92 13.41 -12.47
CA ARG A 28 4.04 14.01 -11.13
C ARG A 28 4.78 13.06 -10.19
N PRO A 29 5.39 13.58 -9.11
CA PRO A 29 5.86 12.71 -8.03
C PRO A 29 4.71 11.82 -7.50
N VAL A 30 5.01 10.54 -7.28
CA VAL A 30 4.03 9.55 -6.79
C VAL A 30 4.47 9.04 -5.42
N ILE A 31 3.55 9.11 -4.46
CA ILE A 31 3.71 8.51 -3.14
C ILE A 31 2.90 7.22 -3.09
N CYS A 32 3.57 6.09 -2.90
CA CYS A 32 2.90 4.82 -2.59
C CYS A 32 2.70 4.73 -1.08
N LEU A 33 1.46 4.59 -0.63
CA LEU A 33 1.09 4.61 0.79
C LEU A 33 0.34 3.34 1.18
N TYR A 34 0.69 2.78 2.33
CA TYR A 34 -0.06 1.75 3.03
C TYR A 34 -0.32 2.23 4.47
N ILE A 35 -1.52 2.00 4.99
CA ILE A 35 -1.85 2.30 6.38
C ILE A 35 -2.49 1.05 6.97
N LEU A 36 -1.89 0.52 8.04
CA LEU A 36 -2.53 -0.49 8.85
C LEU A 36 -3.61 0.19 9.70
N GLU A 37 -4.87 -0.12 9.41
CA GLU A 37 -6.03 0.48 10.06
C GLU A 37 -6.20 -0.09 11.47
N THR A 38 -6.11 0.76 12.50
CA THR A 38 -6.25 0.32 13.91
C THR A 38 -7.62 -0.27 14.20
N GLU A 39 -8.67 0.27 13.58
CA GLU A 39 -10.03 -0.28 13.70
C GLU A 39 -10.15 -1.74 13.23
N ARG A 40 -9.33 -2.16 12.25
CA ARG A 40 -9.30 -3.57 11.82
C ARG A 40 -8.72 -4.47 12.90
N LEU A 41 -7.70 -4.01 13.62
CA LEU A 41 -7.09 -4.77 14.70
C LEU A 41 -8.05 -4.97 15.89
N GLU A 42 -9.05 -4.11 16.01
CA GLU A 42 -10.04 -4.13 17.09
C GLU A 42 -11.30 -4.95 16.73
N GLN A 43 -11.41 -5.50 15.53
CA GLN A 43 -12.57 -6.32 15.15
C GLN A 43 -12.49 -7.74 15.72
N ASP A 44 -13.61 -8.23 16.25
CA ASP A 44 -13.72 -9.55 16.89
C ASP A 44 -13.36 -10.74 15.97
N ASP A 45 -13.44 -10.56 14.65
CA ASP A 45 -13.12 -11.57 13.63
C ASP A 45 -11.69 -11.46 13.08
N THR A 46 -10.88 -10.52 13.59
CA THR A 46 -9.50 -10.35 13.13
C THR A 46 -8.55 -11.29 13.88
N ASP A 47 -8.21 -12.39 13.22
CA ASP A 47 -7.16 -13.29 13.67
C ASP A 47 -5.76 -12.72 13.32
N PRO A 48 -4.77 -12.79 14.24
CA PRO A 48 -3.39 -12.40 13.96
C PRO A 48 -2.80 -12.98 12.67
N ILE A 49 -3.23 -14.16 12.22
CA ILE A 49 -2.76 -14.76 10.97
C ILE A 49 -3.15 -13.93 9.74
N HIS A 50 -4.32 -13.27 9.77
CA HIS A 50 -4.76 -12.41 8.67
C HIS A 50 -3.89 -11.15 8.58
N ILE A 51 -3.51 -10.59 9.73
CA ILE A 51 -2.61 -9.44 9.80
C ILE A 51 -1.21 -9.83 9.35
N GLN A 52 -0.69 -10.97 9.78
CA GLN A 52 0.62 -11.45 9.34
C GLN A 52 0.67 -11.64 7.82
N TRP A 53 -0.36 -12.28 7.25
CA TRP A 53 -0.44 -12.48 5.80
C TRP A 53 -0.49 -11.16 5.04
N GLU A 54 -1.25 -10.17 5.54
CA GLU A 54 -1.28 -8.84 4.94
C GLU A 54 0.09 -8.15 4.99
N LEU A 55 0.79 -8.20 6.12
CA LEU A 55 2.12 -7.64 6.27
C LEU A 55 3.15 -8.32 5.34
N ASP A 56 3.03 -9.63 5.13
CA ASP A 56 3.85 -10.36 4.17
C ASP A 56 3.61 -9.85 2.74
N CYS A 57 2.35 -9.58 2.37
CA CYS A 57 2.00 -8.96 1.10
C CYS A 57 2.53 -7.52 0.98
N VAL A 58 2.45 -6.71 2.04
CA VAL A 58 3.03 -5.35 2.08
C VAL A 58 4.55 -5.40 1.87
N ALA A 59 5.24 -6.36 2.49
CA ALA A 59 6.67 -6.53 2.33
C ALA A 59 7.04 -6.91 0.88
N ASP A 60 6.24 -7.76 0.24
CA ASP A 60 6.44 -8.13 -1.17
C ASP A 60 6.15 -6.98 -2.15
N LEU A 61 5.09 -6.23 -1.89
CA LEU A 61 4.78 -5.00 -2.62
C LEU A 61 5.92 -3.99 -2.50
N SER A 62 6.46 -3.79 -1.29
CA SER A 62 7.58 -2.88 -1.06
C SER A 62 8.81 -3.27 -1.89
N ARG A 63 9.18 -4.56 -1.92
CA ARG A 63 10.26 -5.05 -2.78
C ARG A 63 9.99 -4.77 -4.25
N THR A 64 8.80 -5.09 -4.73
CA THR A 64 8.41 -4.88 -6.13
C THR A 64 8.45 -3.41 -6.52
N LEU A 65 8.02 -2.50 -5.64
CA LEU A 65 8.08 -1.07 -5.87
C LEU A 65 9.53 -0.57 -5.90
N ASN A 66 10.38 -1.03 -4.98
CA ASN A 66 11.81 -0.68 -4.97
C ASN A 66 12.52 -1.11 -6.24
N ASP A 67 12.20 -2.28 -6.80
CA ASP A 67 12.75 -2.75 -8.08
C ASP A 67 12.37 -1.84 -9.26
N SER A 68 11.26 -1.11 -9.15
CA SER A 68 10.81 -0.10 -10.13
C SER A 68 11.31 1.33 -9.84
N GLY A 69 12.05 1.54 -8.76
CA GLY A 69 12.51 2.86 -8.31
C GLY A 69 11.50 3.66 -7.49
N ALA A 70 10.35 3.08 -7.15
CA ALA A 70 9.38 3.64 -6.21
C ALA A 70 9.66 3.14 -4.78
N SER A 71 9.06 3.77 -3.78
CA SER A 71 9.16 3.32 -2.38
C SER A 71 7.79 3.33 -1.72
N LEU A 72 7.51 2.30 -0.93
CA LEU A 72 6.27 2.18 -0.16
C LEU A 72 6.44 2.85 1.21
N HIS A 73 5.60 3.85 1.49
CA HIS A 73 5.46 4.44 2.81
C HIS A 73 4.38 3.68 3.59
N TYR A 74 4.66 3.36 4.85
CA TYR A 74 3.72 2.67 5.73
C TYR A 74 3.45 3.47 7.01
N GLY A 75 2.26 3.33 7.56
CA GLY A 75 1.85 3.94 8.82
C GLY A 75 0.81 3.09 9.56
N LEU A 76 0.51 3.50 10.79
CA LEU A 76 -0.55 2.94 11.62
C LEU A 76 -1.53 4.07 11.95
N GLY A 77 -2.83 3.85 11.79
CA GLY A 77 -3.84 4.82 12.19
C GLY A 77 -5.19 4.62 11.50
N ASN A 78 -6.12 5.51 11.79
CA ASN A 78 -7.44 5.52 11.15
C ASN A 78 -7.38 6.38 9.90
N ALA A 79 -7.96 5.91 8.80
CA ALA A 79 -7.82 6.54 7.49
C ALA A 79 -9.09 6.43 6.62
#